data_AF-A0A7W1M1K3-F1
#
_entry.id   AF-A0A7W1M1K3-F1
#
_cell.length_a   1.000
_cell.length_b   1.000
_cell.length_c   1.000
_cell.angle_alpha   90.00
_cell.angle_beta   90.00
_cell.angle_gamma   90.00
#
_symmetry.space_group_name_H-M   'P 1'
#
loop_
_entity.id
_entity.type
_entity.pdbx_description
1 polymer ?
#
loop_
_entity_poly.entity_id
_entity_poly.type
_entity_poly.pdbx_seq_one_letter_code
_entity_poly.pdbx_strand_id
1 'polypeptide(L)'
;MSPTANTQIDLFAWAEDLEREHERIAKANEERSSRRGYLIFATDPAVSPEEPGYREVYATEARTPNQAVAKIRPLAGARRLHAYLATGTYRDELADARWVA
;
A
#
# COMPACT_ATOMS: atom_id res chain seq x y z
N MET A 1 25.78 7.79 50.50
CA MET A 1 24.64 8.26 49.67
C MET A 1 25.17 9.33 48.75
N SER A 2 25.43 9.00 47.49
CA SER A 2 25.84 9.97 46.48
C SER A 2 24.59 10.40 45.71
N PRO A 3 24.33 11.71 45.53
CA PRO A 3 23.13 12.18 44.88
C PRO A 3 23.18 11.88 43.39
N THR A 4 22.09 11.29 42.90
CA THR A 4 21.76 11.01 41.51
C THR A 4 21.94 12.29 40.68
N ALA A 5 22.95 12.33 39.82
CA ALA A 5 23.15 13.42 38.88
C ALA A 5 22.05 13.35 37.81
N ASN A 6 20.97 14.07 38.12
CA ASN A 6 20.08 14.79 37.23
C ASN A 6 20.55 14.76 35.77
N THR A 7 19.90 13.94 34.93
CA THR A 7 20.03 14.00 33.48
C THR A 7 19.39 15.30 33.02
N GLN A 8 20.13 16.41 33.09
CA GLN A 8 19.72 17.67 32.52
C GLN A 8 19.66 17.45 31.01
N ILE A 9 18.44 17.24 30.50
CA ILE A 9 18.19 17.05 29.08
C ILE A 9 18.73 18.30 28.39
N ASP A 10 19.77 18.11 27.59
CA ASP A 10 20.25 19.15 26.70
C ASP A 10 19.13 19.41 25.68
N LEU A 11 18.44 20.54 25.87
CA LEU A 11 17.28 20.92 25.09
C LEU A 11 17.63 21.10 23.61
N PHE A 12 18.89 21.42 23.28
CA PHE A 12 19.35 21.50 21.89
C PHE A 12 19.56 20.12 21.28
N ALA A 13 20.20 19.20 22.01
CA ALA A 13 20.35 17.82 21.56
C ALA A 13 18.99 17.13 21.39
N TRP A 14 18.05 17.41 22.30
CA TRP A 14 16.67 16.89 22.22
C TRP A 14 15.89 17.48 21.03
N ALA A 15 16.08 18.76 20.71
CA ALA A 15 15.46 19.40 19.56
C ALA A 15 16.00 18.83 18.23
N GLU A 16 17.31 18.59 18.12
CA GLU A 16 17.89 17.95 16.92
C GLU A 16 17.41 16.50 16.75
N ASP A 17 17.32 15.73 17.83
CA ASP A 17 16.82 14.36 17.76
C ASP A 17 15.33 14.32 17.37
N LEU A 18 14.53 15.30 17.82
CA LEU A 18 13.14 15.47 17.39
C LEU A 18 13.02 15.82 15.91
N GLU A 19 13.86 16.70 15.38
CA GLU A 19 13.87 17.03 13.95
C GLU A 19 14.24 15.81 13.11
N ARG A 20 15.27 15.05 13.50
CA ARG A 20 15.65 13.81 12.81
C ARG A 20 14.54 12.76 12.84
N GLU A 21 13.83 12.64 13.96
CA GLU A 21 12.71 11.71 14.07
C GLU A 21 11.50 12.16 13.24
N HIS A 22 11.19 13.46 13.24
CA HIS A 22 10.16 14.03 12.35
C HIS A 22 10.50 13.81 10.88
N GLU A 23 11.75 13.98 10.46
CA GLU A 23 12.19 13.69 9.09
C GLU A 23 12.07 12.21 8.74
N ARG A 24 12.44 11.30 9.66
CA ARG A 24 12.26 9.85 9.45
C ARG A 24 10.79 9.47 9.31
N ILE A 25 9.93 10.03 10.17
CA ILE A 25 8.48 9.82 10.12
C ILE A 25 7.91 10.40 8.83
N ALA A 26 8.32 11.61 8.43
CA ALA A 26 7.89 12.25 7.20
C ALA A 26 8.27 11.41 5.97
N LYS A 27 9.51 10.92 5.90
CA LYS A 27 9.98 10.06 4.82
C LYS A 27 9.27 8.71 4.79
N ALA A 28 9.04 8.09 5.96
CA ALA A 28 8.26 6.85 6.04
C ALA A 28 6.79 7.07 5.63
N ASN A 29 6.21 8.23 5.96
CA ASN A 29 4.87 8.62 5.54
C ASN A 29 4.82 8.99 4.05
N GLU A 30 5.87 9.56 3.48
CA GLU A 30 6.01 9.81 2.04
C GLU A 30 6.13 8.48 1.28
N GLU A 31 6.93 7.53 1.78
CA GLU A 31 7.03 6.18 1.22
C GLU A 31 5.71 5.42 1.34
N ARG A 32 5.00 5.51 2.47
CA ARG A 32 3.66 4.90 2.65
C ARG A 32 2.59 5.57 1.79
N SER A 33 2.59 6.89 1.67
CA SER A 33 1.67 7.62 0.78
C SER A 33 1.99 7.39 -0.71
N SER A 34 3.22 6.98 -1.03
CA SER A 34 3.62 6.57 -2.38
C SER A 34 3.10 5.17 -2.76
N ARG A 35 2.80 4.30 -1.79
CA ARG A 35 2.31 2.93 -2.03
C ARG A 35 0.80 2.89 -1.96
N ARG A 36 0.17 3.19 -3.09
CA ARG A 36 -1.29 3.18 -3.23
C ARG A 36 -1.77 1.74 -3.42
N GLY A 37 -2.80 1.34 -2.70
CA GLY A 37 -3.51 0.08 -2.97
C GLY A 37 -4.29 0.19 -4.28
N TYR A 38 -4.25 -0.85 -5.11
CA TYR A 38 -5.04 -0.97 -6.32
C TYR A 38 -5.84 -2.26 -6.33
N LEU A 39 -7.08 -2.17 -6.79
CA LEU A 39 -7.92 -3.28 -7.19
C LEU A 39 -7.74 -3.55 -8.68
N ILE A 40 -7.53 -4.81 -9.06
CA ILE A 40 -7.41 -5.22 -10.45
C ILE A 40 -8.48 -6.25 -10.74
N PHE A 41 -9.41 -5.91 -11.63
CA PHE A 41 -10.41 -6.82 -12.17
C PHE A 41 -9.84 -7.49 -13.42
N ALA A 42 -9.76 -8.81 -13.38
CA ALA A 42 -9.35 -9.65 -14.49
C ALA A 42 -10.57 -10.35 -15.09
N THR A 43 -11.03 -9.89 -16.25
CA THR A 43 -12.20 -10.45 -16.94
C THR A 43 -11.81 -11.33 -18.13
N ASP A 44 -12.42 -12.49 -18.22
CA ASP A 44 -12.27 -13.40 -19.36
C ASP A 44 -13.38 -13.13 -20.38
N PRO A 45 -13.07 -12.57 -21.57
CA PRO A 45 -14.07 -12.32 -22.60
C PRO A 45 -14.62 -13.60 -23.24
N ALA A 46 -14.00 -14.76 -23.02
CA ALA A 46 -14.48 -16.04 -23.53
C ALA A 46 -15.53 -16.70 -22.61
N VAL A 47 -15.73 -16.17 -21.39
CA VAL A 47 -16.68 -16.70 -20.40
C VAL A 47 -17.87 -15.75 -20.30
N SER A 48 -19.08 -16.30 -20.10
CA SER A 48 -20.29 -15.50 -19.90
C SER A 48 -20.17 -14.64 -18.63
N PRO A 49 -20.62 -13.38 -18.63
CA PRO A 49 -20.59 -12.52 -17.44
C PRO A 49 -21.25 -13.09 -16.19
N GLU A 50 -22.19 -14.01 -16.35
CA GLU A 50 -22.95 -14.65 -15.27
C GLU A 50 -22.29 -15.92 -14.73
N GLU A 51 -21.27 -16.45 -15.43
CA GLU A 51 -20.63 -17.70 -15.06
C GLU A 51 -19.48 -17.50 -14.04
N PRO A 52 -19.33 -18.43 -13.09
CA PRO A 52 -18.14 -18.50 -12.23
C PRO A 52 -16.87 -18.58 -13.09
N GLY A 53 -15.92 -17.68 -12.84
CA GLY A 53 -14.68 -17.60 -13.61
C GLY A 53 -14.63 -16.47 -14.64
N TYR A 54 -15.75 -15.81 -14.93
CA TYR A 54 -15.74 -14.60 -15.76
C TYR A 54 -14.82 -13.51 -15.19
N ARG A 55 -14.84 -13.34 -13.87
CA ARG A 55 -14.16 -12.25 -13.18
C ARG A 55 -13.35 -12.78 -12.01
N GLU A 56 -12.09 -12.37 -11.98
CA GLU A 56 -11.23 -12.48 -10.80
C GLU A 56 -10.84 -11.09 -10.32
N VAL A 57 -10.63 -10.95 -9.02
CA VAL A 57 -10.29 -9.68 -8.38
C VAL A 57 -8.98 -9.85 -7.61
N TYR A 58 -8.04 -8.95 -7.86
CA TYR A 58 -6.73 -8.93 -7.22
C TYR A 58 -6.54 -7.60 -6.49
N ALA A 59 -5.77 -7.62 -5.40
CA ALA A 59 -5.31 -6.41 -4.74
C ALA A 59 -3.77 -6.37 -4.74
N THR A 60 -3.19 -5.22 -5.07
CA THR A 60 -1.74 -5.02 -4.97
C THR A 60 -1.39 -3.57 -4.67
N GLU A 61 -0.24 -3.37 -4.02
CA GLU A 61 0.33 -2.04 -3.84
C GLU A 61 1.16 -1.65 -5.06
N ALA A 62 0.91 -0.45 -5.58
CA ALA A 62 1.66 0.13 -6.68
C ALA A 62 1.66 1.66 -6.61
N ARG A 63 2.59 2.30 -7.34
CA ARG A 63 2.59 3.77 -7.46
C ARG A 63 1.63 4.25 -8.54
N THR A 64 1.36 3.40 -9.53
CA THR A 64 0.51 3.71 -10.69
C THR A 64 -0.37 2.51 -11.07
N PRO A 65 -1.49 2.74 -11.79
CA PRO A 65 -2.33 1.64 -12.29
C PRO A 65 -1.55 0.68 -13.19
N ASN A 66 -0.63 1.20 -14.02
CA ASN A 66 0.17 0.37 -14.93
C ASN A 66 1.12 -0.56 -14.16
N GLN A 67 1.70 -0.09 -13.05
CA GLN A 67 2.50 -0.95 -12.18
C GLN A 67 1.65 -2.04 -11.53
N ALA A 68 0.44 -1.71 -11.07
CA ALA A 68 -0.48 -2.70 -10.52
C ALA A 68 -0.85 -3.77 -11.56
N VAL A 69 -1.19 -3.35 -12.78
CA VAL A 69 -1.50 -4.27 -13.90
C VAL A 69 -0.30 -5.14 -14.24
N ALA A 70 0.92 -4.58 -14.27
CA ALA A 70 2.13 -5.34 -14.59
C ALA A 70 2.41 -6.47 -13.58
N LYS A 71 2.14 -6.25 -12.29
CA LYS A 71 2.26 -7.27 -11.24
C LYS A 71 1.25 -8.41 -11.39
N ILE A 72 0.02 -8.08 -11.80
CA ILE A 72 -1.07 -9.05 -11.90
C ILE A 72 -1.08 -9.79 -13.25
N ARG A 73 -0.57 -9.18 -14.32
CA ARG A 73 -0.58 -9.77 -15.68
C ARG A 73 -0.04 -11.21 -15.75
N PRO A 74 1.06 -11.60 -15.07
CA PRO A 74 1.52 -12.98 -15.06
C PRO A 74 0.55 -13.97 -14.40
N LEU A 75 -0.28 -13.51 -13.46
CA LEU A 75 -1.24 -14.33 -12.72
C LEU A 75 -2.58 -14.47 -13.46
N ALA A 76 -2.98 -13.42 -14.19
CA ALA A 76 -4.28 -13.36 -14.86
C ALA A 76 -4.29 -13.94 -16.28
N GLY A 77 -3.16 -14.44 -16.79
CA GLY A 77 -3.07 -15.03 -18.13
C GLY A 77 -3.47 -14.06 -19.24
N ALA A 78 -4.37 -14.50 -20.13
CA ALA A 78 -4.84 -13.73 -21.29
C ALA A 78 -6.04 -12.80 -20.98
N ARG A 79 -6.43 -12.65 -19.70
CA ARG A 79 -7.60 -11.87 -19.30
C ARG A 79 -7.40 -10.37 -19.47
N ARG A 80 -8.51 -9.65 -19.65
CA ARG A 80 -8.53 -8.19 -19.70
C ARG A 80 -8.40 -7.64 -18.28
N LEU A 81 -7.49 -6.69 -18.09
CA LEU A 81 -7.16 -6.15 -16.77
C LEU A 81 -7.59 -4.69 -16.65
N HIS A 82 -8.35 -4.39 -15.60
CA HIS A 82 -8.75 -3.03 -15.24
C HIS A 82 -8.31 -2.72 -13.82
N ALA A 83 -7.46 -1.70 -13.65
CA ALA A 83 -6.95 -1.28 -12.35
C ALA A 83 -7.66 -0.03 -11.82
N TYR A 84 -8.09 -0.08 -10.56
CA TYR A 84 -8.79 0.97 -9.84
C TYR A 84 -8.04 1.29 -8.55
N LEU A 85 -7.89 2.58 -8.27
CA LEU A 85 -7.23 3.04 -7.06
C LEU A 85 -8.12 2.75 -5.84
N ALA A 86 -7.59 2.01 -4.86
CA ALA A 86 -8.31 1.59 -3.65
C ALA A 86 -8.11 2.53 -2.45
N THR A 87 -7.30 3.58 -2.57
CA THR A 87 -7.03 4.52 -1.48
C THR A 87 -8.20 5.50 -1.32
N GLY A 88 -9.22 5.10 -0.56
CA GLY A 88 -10.34 5.95 -0.20
C GLY A 88 -11.50 5.16 0.39
N THR A 89 -12.42 4.75 -0.47
CA THR A 89 -13.75 4.26 -0.05
C THR A 89 -13.83 2.77 0.25
N TYR A 90 -12.90 1.97 -0.27
CA TYR A 90 -13.03 0.50 -0.31
C TYR A 90 -11.99 -0.25 0.53
N ARG A 91 -11.25 0.45 1.40
CA ARG A 91 -10.19 -0.16 2.22
C ARG A 91 -10.72 -1.32 3.08
N ASP A 92 -11.91 -1.17 3.64
CA ASP A 92 -12.52 -2.18 4.51
C ASP A 92 -13.18 -3.31 3.71
N GLU A 93 -13.65 -3.04 2.48
CA GLU A 93 -14.18 -4.04 1.55
C GLU A 93 -13.08 -4.93 0.92
N LEU A 94 -11.81 -4.58 1.15
CA LEU A 94 -10.64 -5.31 0.64
C LEU A 94 -10.03 -6.30 1.62
N ALA A 95 -10.65 -6.48 2.80
CA ALA A 95 -10.22 -7.46 3.78
C ALA A 95 -10.16 -8.89 3.21
N ASP A 96 -11.09 -9.22 2.30
CA ASP A 96 -11.19 -10.55 1.66
C ASP A 96 -10.43 -10.64 0.32
N ALA A 97 -9.83 -9.55 -0.15
CA ALA A 97 -9.09 -9.56 -1.41
C ALA A 97 -7.76 -10.30 -1.27
N ARG A 98 -7.39 -11.10 -2.28
CA ARG A 98 -6.09 -11.76 -2.31
C ARG A 98 -5.01 -10.73 -2.61
N TRP A 99 -4.22 -10.39 -1.59
CA TRP A 99 -3.08 -9.49 -1.70
C TRP A 99 -1.90 -10.20 -2.36
N VAL A 100 -1.39 -9.61 -3.44
CA VAL A 100 -0.20 -10.09 -4.16
C VAL A 100 0.92 -9.05 -3.98
N ALA A 101 2.06 -9.50 -3.44
CA ALA A 101 3.25 -8.68 -3.20
C ALA A 101 3.90 -8.19 -4.50
#